data_AF-A0A8J8SUQ7-F1
#
_entry.id   AF-A0A8J8SUQ7-F1
#
_cell.length_a   1.000
_cell.length_b   1.000
_cell.length_c   1.000
_cell.angle_alpha   90.00
_cell.angle_beta   90.00
_cell.angle_gamma   90.00
#
_symmetry.space_group_name_H-M   'P 1'
#
loop_
_entity.id
_entity.type
_entity.pdbx_description
1 polymer ?
#
loop_
_entity_poly.entity_id
_entity_poly.type
_entity_poly.pdbx_seq_one_letter_code
_entity_poly.pdbx_strand_id
1 'polypeptide(L)'
;MSLWTGWSGETSTLGGIAKKAQQPNDRLRFKDKEELAEEITQLRMQNNIQLEEIKLLKIEIQKVKKKQGLPSSKQVLTTHEQMMQAQKAESALVSPYDEERLKEEIKALKRELNDVKEENKVLKGQNDKYKKRAEYVKSKYNDVKSKASQAEKDAANASDSQYRLKSMELKKEVQKITEEKYKLAEDCSQLKVKLLQALQMNKAQREENDKSGKQMKKLFDRLDELEKKEEERRYQDDIQRELEDALTREQELQAAAQNDSITFIEEEAKLMSMYSEPDQSGAKEVRFKLDTDSEEDDSEDITREPQKPSIKPNNDQSQLTSHQALQQCPLIIRKQLELYSNQIKDLTNQLKEQELKLRLRENDFDRVHGLELKKDLQNHKERLERLSKQRIEDERRKLMKGKMDEFEGMVGENRELKEEIGRLRLALQKLGKQ
;
A
#
# COMPACT_ATOMS: atom_id res chain seq x y z
N MET A 1 23.03 -27.07 -17.19
CA MET A 1 23.42 -26.41 -18.46
C MET A 1 22.42 -25.29 -18.72
N SER A 2 22.80 -24.07 -18.36
CA SER A 2 22.05 -22.87 -18.67
C SER A 2 23.09 -21.79 -18.90
N LEU A 3 23.40 -21.56 -20.17
CA LEU A 3 24.00 -20.32 -20.64
C LEU A 3 23.02 -19.20 -20.32
N TRP A 4 23.52 -18.05 -19.86
CA TRP A 4 23.05 -16.70 -20.20
C TRP A 4 24.07 -15.73 -19.57
N THR A 5 24.91 -15.21 -20.44
CA THR A 5 26.03 -14.31 -20.16
C THR A 5 25.59 -12.85 -20.15
N GLY A 6 26.12 -12.15 -19.16
CA GLY A 6 26.37 -10.71 -19.04
C GLY A 6 25.91 -9.75 -20.15
N TRP A 7 25.14 -8.76 -19.74
CA TRP A 7 25.07 -7.45 -20.39
C TRP A 7 25.94 -6.47 -19.62
N SER A 8 27.16 -6.26 -20.10
CA SER A 8 28.01 -5.11 -19.79
C SER A 8 27.64 -3.97 -20.74
N GLY A 9 26.95 -2.95 -20.21
CA GLY A 9 26.65 -1.71 -20.93
C GLY A 9 27.85 -0.76 -20.92
N GLU A 10 28.43 -0.60 -22.10
CA GLU A 10 29.55 0.24 -22.48
C GLU A 10 29.48 1.69 -21.98
N THR A 11 30.51 2.11 -21.26
CA THR A 11 30.84 3.52 -21.05
C THR A 11 31.56 4.05 -22.28
N SER A 12 30.81 4.59 -23.24
CA SER A 12 31.36 5.32 -24.37
C SER A 12 31.90 6.68 -23.91
N THR A 13 33.22 6.78 -23.99
CA THR A 13 34.05 7.98 -23.93
C THR A 13 33.64 8.98 -25.02
N LEU A 14 32.90 10.02 -24.64
CA LEU A 14 32.72 11.23 -25.45
C LEU A 14 33.79 12.25 -25.08
N GLY A 15 34.81 12.31 -25.92
CA GLY A 15 35.84 13.33 -25.89
C GLY A 15 35.30 14.72 -26.23
N GLY A 16 35.85 15.71 -25.53
CA GLY A 16 36.39 16.92 -26.15
C GLY A 16 35.43 17.80 -26.93
N ILE A 17 34.64 18.61 -26.23
CA ILE A 17 34.32 19.96 -26.71
C ILE A 17 34.65 20.96 -25.60
N ALA A 18 35.82 21.57 -25.74
CA ALA A 18 36.23 22.75 -25.01
C ALA A 18 35.25 23.90 -25.33
N LYS A 19 34.40 24.25 -24.37
CA LYS A 19 33.75 25.57 -24.32
C LYS A 19 34.34 26.34 -23.16
N LYS A 20 35.17 27.33 -23.50
CA LYS A 20 35.51 28.46 -22.63
C LYS A 20 34.21 29.15 -22.24
N ALA A 21 33.66 28.80 -21.07
CA ALA A 21 32.67 29.60 -20.39
C ALA A 21 33.43 30.65 -19.57
N GLN A 22 33.34 31.91 -19.99
CA GLN A 22 33.67 33.05 -19.15
C GLN A 22 32.91 32.92 -17.84
N GLN A 23 33.65 32.86 -16.74
CA GLN A 23 33.11 33.07 -15.41
C GLN A 23 32.48 34.47 -15.36
N PRO A 24 31.18 34.62 -15.08
CA PRO A 24 30.66 35.90 -14.62
C PRO A 24 31.27 36.16 -13.24
N ASN A 25 31.86 37.35 -13.08
CA ASN A 25 32.45 37.83 -11.84
C ASN A 25 31.59 37.51 -10.60
N ASP A 26 32.06 36.57 -9.77
CA ASP A 26 31.60 36.32 -8.40
C ASP A 26 32.01 37.47 -7.47
N ARG A 27 31.45 38.66 -7.71
CA ARG A 27 31.61 39.84 -6.83
C ARG A 27 30.34 40.25 -6.11
N LEU A 28 29.30 39.41 -6.14
CA LEU A 28 28.18 39.46 -5.22
C LEU A 28 28.39 38.40 -4.15
N ARG A 29 29.43 38.58 -3.32
CA ARG A 29 29.43 37.96 -1.99
C ARG A 29 28.23 38.56 -1.28
N PHE A 30 27.23 37.73 -0.98
CA PHE A 30 26.24 38.07 0.03
C PHE A 30 27.02 38.39 1.29
N LYS A 31 27.13 39.68 1.63
CA LYS A 31 27.70 40.12 2.90
C LYS A 31 26.95 39.38 4.00
N ASP A 32 27.70 38.72 4.88
CA ASP A 32 27.10 38.00 5.98
C ASP A 32 26.25 38.98 6.82
N LYS A 33 25.20 38.47 7.47
CA LYS A 33 24.27 39.31 8.26
C LYS A 33 24.98 40.17 9.30
N GLU A 34 26.17 39.74 9.73
CA GLU A 34 27.05 40.43 10.67
C GLU A 34 27.74 41.64 10.03
N GLU A 35 28.33 41.50 8.83
CA GLU A 35 28.93 42.62 8.09
C GLU A 35 27.89 43.70 7.74
N LEU A 36 26.66 43.28 7.41
CA LEU A 36 25.57 44.22 7.14
C LEU A 36 25.15 45.01 8.40
N ALA A 37 25.22 44.36 9.57
CA ALA A 37 24.89 44.99 10.84
C ALA A 37 25.97 46.01 11.26
N GLU A 38 27.25 45.70 11.01
CA GLU A 38 28.36 46.64 11.22
C GLU A 38 28.26 47.85 10.30
N GLU A 39 27.96 47.65 9.02
CA GLU A 39 27.77 48.73 8.04
C GLU A 39 26.60 49.66 8.42
N ILE A 40 25.47 49.09 8.89
CA ILE A 40 24.34 49.89 9.40
C ILE A 40 24.74 50.71 10.64
N THR A 41 25.58 50.16 11.51
CA THR A 41 26.03 50.85 12.73
C THR A 41 26.97 52.01 12.38
N GLN A 42 27.88 51.82 11.43
CA GLN A 42 28.75 52.88 10.91
C GLN A 42 27.94 54.01 10.24
N LEU A 43 26.93 53.66 9.43
CA LEU A 43 26.08 54.66 8.78
C LEU A 43 25.26 55.48 9.79
N ARG A 44 24.79 54.86 10.88
CA ARG A 44 24.11 55.60 11.97
C ARG A 44 25.06 56.58 12.66
N MET A 45 26.30 56.18 12.89
CA MET A 45 27.31 57.06 13.49
C MET A 45 27.63 58.25 12.59
N GLN A 46 27.81 58.02 11.28
CA GLN A 46 28.02 59.09 10.30
C GLN A 46 26.83 60.05 10.23
N ASN A 47 25.60 59.55 10.26
CA ASN A 47 24.40 60.38 10.23
C ASN A 47 24.29 61.29 11.47
N ASN A 48 24.65 60.77 12.65
CA ASN A 48 24.71 61.57 13.88
C ASN A 48 25.75 62.70 13.79
N ILE A 49 26.94 62.43 13.24
CA ILE A 49 27.98 63.45 13.02
C ILE A 49 27.44 64.56 12.10
N GLN A 50 26.81 64.20 10.97
CA GLN A 50 26.22 65.16 10.05
C GLN A 50 25.11 66.01 10.70
N LEU A 51 24.31 65.41 11.58
CA LEU A 51 23.27 66.11 12.34
C LEU A 51 23.86 67.16 13.30
N GLU A 52 25.00 66.88 13.93
CA GLU A 52 25.70 67.85 14.77
C GLU A 52 26.31 68.99 13.95
N GLU A 53 26.91 68.71 12.80
CA GLU A 53 27.40 69.74 11.88
C GLU A 53 26.29 70.69 11.42
N ILE A 54 25.10 70.16 11.09
CA ILE A 54 23.94 70.98 10.71
C ILE A 54 23.49 71.88 11.88
N LYS A 55 23.54 71.39 13.13
CA LYS A 55 23.22 72.21 14.31
C LYS A 55 24.23 73.33 14.49
N LEU A 56 25.52 73.05 14.33
CA LEU A 56 26.59 74.04 14.40
C LEU A 56 26.43 75.11 13.32
N LEU A 57 26.17 74.72 12.07
CA LEU A 57 25.89 75.64 10.96
C LEU A 57 24.66 76.52 11.20
N LYS A 58 23.59 75.99 11.79
CA LYS A 58 22.41 76.79 12.19
C LYS A 58 22.76 77.86 13.23
N ILE A 59 23.61 77.52 14.21
CA ILE A 59 24.09 78.47 15.21
C ILE A 59 24.98 79.53 14.55
N GLU A 60 25.87 79.14 13.63
CA GLU A 60 26.72 80.04 12.85
C GLU A 60 25.87 81.05 12.06
N ILE A 61 24.84 80.57 11.34
CA ILE A 61 23.89 81.41 10.58
C ILE A 61 23.16 82.39 11.51
N GLN A 62 22.74 81.95 12.70
CA GLN A 62 22.11 82.84 13.68
C GLN A 62 23.08 83.91 14.22
N LYS A 63 24.35 83.55 14.44
CA LYS A 63 25.40 84.50 14.84
C LYS A 63 25.67 85.52 13.73
N VAL A 64 25.74 85.09 12.47
CA VAL A 64 25.91 85.99 11.32
C VAL A 64 24.70 86.94 11.18
N LYS A 65 23.47 86.43 11.32
CA LYS A 65 22.26 87.27 11.32
C LYS A 65 22.25 88.32 12.43
N LYS A 66 22.76 87.97 13.63
CA LYS A 66 22.93 88.93 14.74
C LYS A 66 24.02 89.96 14.47
N LYS A 67 25.15 89.56 13.85
CA LYS A 67 26.26 90.48 13.51
C LYS A 67 25.95 91.41 12.35
N GLN A 68 25.06 91.01 11.43
CA GLN A 68 24.67 91.82 10.27
C GLN A 68 23.56 92.84 10.55
N GLY A 69 23.08 92.97 11.80
CA GLY A 69 22.14 94.03 12.19
C GLY A 69 20.82 94.02 11.39
N LEU A 70 20.39 92.89 10.86
CA LEU A 70 19.10 92.78 10.15
C LEU A 70 17.96 92.79 11.17
N PRO A 71 17.13 93.85 11.20
CA PRO A 71 16.10 93.99 12.21
C PRO A 71 14.99 92.96 11.97
N SER A 72 14.71 92.18 13.01
CA SER A 72 13.50 91.38 13.10
C SER A 72 12.29 92.31 13.13
N SER A 73 11.70 92.54 11.95
CA SER A 73 10.33 93.00 11.70
C SER A 73 9.46 93.19 12.95
N LYS A 74 9.33 94.44 13.40
CA LYS A 74 8.11 95.10 13.93
C LYS A 74 8.54 96.40 14.59
N GLN A 75 8.45 97.50 13.85
CA GLN A 75 8.12 98.86 14.29
C GLN A 75 8.61 99.86 13.23
N VAL A 76 7.69 100.31 12.38
CA VAL A 76 7.81 101.59 11.66
C VAL A 76 6.47 102.28 11.86
N LEU A 77 6.42 103.18 12.82
CA LEU A 77 5.27 104.04 13.12
C LEU A 77 5.81 105.41 13.52
N THR A 78 6.51 106.08 12.61
CA THR A 78 6.89 107.50 12.75
C THR A 78 7.10 108.13 11.37
N THR A 79 6.07 108.19 10.52
CA THR A 79 6.05 109.08 9.33
C THR A 79 4.64 109.34 8.75
N HIS A 80 3.55 108.98 9.44
CA HIS A 80 2.20 109.25 8.91
C HIS A 80 1.91 110.77 8.81
N GLU A 81 2.49 111.55 9.72
CA GLU A 81 2.28 113.00 9.81
C GLU A 81 3.09 113.79 8.76
N GLN A 82 4.27 113.29 8.37
CA GLN A 82 5.08 113.86 7.28
C GLN A 82 4.50 113.52 5.89
N MET A 83 3.87 112.36 5.74
CA MET A 83 3.24 111.94 4.49
C MET A 83 1.93 112.71 4.20
N MET A 84 1.16 113.04 5.25
CA MET A 84 -0.07 113.84 5.13
C MET A 84 0.20 115.31 4.77
N GLN A 85 1.37 115.86 5.14
CA GLN A 85 1.76 117.22 4.74
C GLN A 85 2.27 117.30 3.29
N ALA A 86 2.90 116.24 2.77
CA ALA A 86 3.29 116.15 1.36
C ALA A 86 2.09 115.98 0.42
N GLN A 87 1.08 115.19 0.80
CA GLN A 87 -0.15 115.00 0.00
C GLN A 87 -0.99 116.28 -0.15
N LYS A 88 -0.95 117.20 0.83
CA LYS A 88 -1.62 118.50 0.72
C LYS A 88 -0.92 119.48 -0.23
N ALA A 89 0.38 119.32 -0.47
CA ALA A 89 1.14 120.16 -1.41
C ALA A 89 1.06 119.63 -2.85
N GLU A 90 0.98 118.31 -3.06
CA GLU A 90 0.85 117.69 -4.39
C GLU A 90 -0.58 117.76 -4.95
N SER A 91 -1.61 117.79 -4.09
CA SER A 91 -3.01 117.95 -4.51
C SER A 91 -3.31 119.30 -5.19
N ALA A 92 -2.41 120.29 -5.11
CA ALA A 92 -2.55 121.60 -5.75
C ALA A 92 -1.98 121.65 -7.19
N LEU A 93 -1.32 120.56 -7.66
CA LEU A 93 -0.69 120.46 -8.97
C LEU A 93 -1.41 119.51 -9.95
N VAL A 94 -2.43 118.81 -9.49
CA VAL A 94 -3.20 117.85 -10.29
C VAL A 94 -4.49 118.50 -10.78
N SER A 95 -4.72 118.49 -12.09
CA SER A 95 -5.95 118.97 -12.70
C SER A 95 -7.14 118.19 -12.13
N PRO A 96 -8.31 118.82 -11.85
CA PRO A 96 -9.48 118.15 -11.28
C PRO A 96 -9.91 116.88 -12.05
N TYR A 97 -9.66 116.86 -13.36
CA TYR A 97 -9.94 115.71 -14.23
C TYR A 97 -9.03 114.50 -13.95
N ASP A 98 -7.76 114.73 -13.66
CA ASP A 98 -6.80 113.66 -13.34
C ASP A 98 -7.05 113.09 -11.93
N GLU A 99 -7.57 113.93 -11.02
CA GLU A 99 -7.92 113.50 -9.66
C GLU A 99 -9.12 112.54 -9.65
N GLU A 100 -10.15 112.80 -10.48
CA GLU A 100 -11.28 111.88 -10.65
C GLU A 100 -10.84 110.55 -11.28
N ARG A 101 -10.01 110.60 -12.32
CA ARG A 101 -9.46 109.40 -12.97
C ARG A 101 -8.65 108.54 -12.00
N LEU A 102 -7.78 109.16 -11.20
CA LEU A 102 -7.00 108.46 -10.16
C LEU A 102 -7.91 107.86 -9.09
N LYS A 103 -8.99 108.54 -8.68
CA LYS A 103 -9.98 107.99 -7.74
C LYS A 103 -10.70 106.77 -8.30
N GLU A 104 -11.04 106.77 -9.59
CA GLU A 104 -11.64 105.62 -10.26
C GLU A 104 -10.66 104.45 -10.37
N GLU A 105 -9.40 104.71 -10.72
CA GLU A 105 -8.35 103.69 -10.80
C GLU A 105 -8.06 103.08 -9.42
N ILE A 106 -8.01 103.89 -8.35
CA ILE A 106 -7.91 103.38 -6.97
C ILE A 106 -9.13 102.52 -6.61
N LYS A 107 -10.34 102.90 -7.03
CA LYS A 107 -11.54 102.08 -6.82
C LYS A 107 -11.46 100.76 -7.59
N ALA A 108 -10.92 100.76 -8.81
CA ALA A 108 -10.73 99.56 -9.62
C ALA A 108 -9.68 98.62 -8.98
N LEU A 109 -8.50 99.14 -8.63
CA LEU A 109 -7.45 98.38 -7.96
C LEU A 109 -7.90 97.81 -6.60
N LYS A 110 -8.76 98.52 -5.87
CA LYS A 110 -9.36 98.00 -4.63
C LYS A 110 -10.30 96.81 -4.89
N ARG A 111 -11.04 96.81 -6.00
CA ARG A 111 -11.89 95.67 -6.38
C ARG A 111 -11.03 94.48 -6.78
N GLU A 112 -10.04 94.67 -7.64
CA GLU A 112 -9.11 93.61 -8.05
C GLU A 112 -8.37 93.01 -6.85
N LEU A 113 -7.90 93.84 -5.91
CA LEU A 113 -7.26 93.36 -4.68
C LEU A 113 -8.22 92.50 -3.84
N ASN A 114 -9.51 92.83 -3.83
CA ASN A 114 -10.51 92.07 -3.10
C ASN A 114 -10.83 90.75 -3.80
N ASP A 115 -10.92 90.75 -5.13
CA ASP A 115 -11.12 89.55 -5.95
C ASP A 115 -9.95 88.57 -5.79
N VAL A 116 -8.70 89.06 -5.83
CA VAL A 116 -7.49 88.24 -5.57
C VAL A 116 -7.47 87.69 -4.14
N LYS A 117 -8.00 88.42 -3.16
CA LYS A 117 -8.12 87.93 -1.77
C LYS A 117 -9.14 86.81 -1.66
N GLU A 118 -10.29 86.94 -2.32
CA GLU A 118 -11.31 85.88 -2.34
C GLU A 118 -10.82 84.65 -3.12
N GLU A 119 -10.14 84.83 -4.24
CA GLU A 119 -9.50 83.73 -4.98
C GLU A 119 -8.47 82.98 -4.11
N ASN A 120 -7.61 83.71 -3.38
CA ASN A 120 -6.66 83.09 -2.45
C ASN A 120 -7.34 82.33 -1.31
N LYS A 121 -8.49 82.79 -0.79
CA LYS A 121 -9.27 82.04 0.20
C LYS A 121 -9.79 80.73 -0.39
N VAL A 122 -10.28 80.75 -1.64
CA VAL A 122 -10.76 79.56 -2.35
C VAL A 122 -9.62 78.58 -2.58
N LEU A 123 -8.46 79.04 -3.07
CA LEU A 123 -7.27 78.21 -3.30
C LEU A 123 -6.76 77.58 -2.01
N LYS A 124 -6.74 78.33 -0.90
CA LYS A 124 -6.39 77.79 0.42
C LYS A 124 -7.36 76.70 0.86
N GLY A 125 -8.67 76.91 0.68
CA GLY A 125 -9.69 75.90 0.96
C GLY A 125 -9.57 74.65 0.10
N GLN A 126 -9.19 74.78 -1.18
CA GLN A 126 -8.91 73.65 -2.05
C GLN A 126 -7.66 72.89 -1.61
N ASN A 127 -6.58 73.59 -1.24
CA ASN A 127 -5.35 72.98 -0.75
C ASN A 127 -5.61 72.14 0.52
N ASP A 128 -6.42 72.66 1.45
CA ASP A 128 -6.82 71.91 2.66
C ASP A 128 -7.62 70.63 2.32
N LYS A 129 -8.48 70.69 1.28
CA LYS A 129 -9.20 69.50 0.79
C LYS A 129 -8.25 68.46 0.19
N TYR A 130 -7.27 68.89 -0.62
CA TYR A 130 -6.27 67.99 -1.19
C TYR A 130 -5.40 67.35 -0.10
N LYS A 131 -4.99 68.13 0.90
CA LYS A 131 -4.23 67.64 2.04
C LYS A 131 -5.00 66.57 2.81
N LYS A 132 -6.28 66.81 3.15
CA LYS A 132 -7.14 65.82 3.82
C LYS A 132 -7.32 64.54 2.99
N ARG A 133 -7.47 64.67 1.66
CA ARG A 133 -7.55 63.51 0.75
C ARG A 133 -6.25 62.70 0.74
N ALA A 134 -5.10 63.37 0.68
CA ALA A 134 -3.79 62.71 0.70
C ALA A 134 -3.56 61.95 2.02
N GLU A 135 -3.93 62.55 3.16
CA GLU A 135 -3.87 61.89 4.47
C GLU A 135 -4.79 60.67 4.55
N TYR A 136 -6.02 60.78 4.04
CA TYR A 136 -6.96 59.66 3.97
C TYR A 136 -6.44 58.51 3.10
N VAL A 137 -5.92 58.81 1.91
CA VAL A 137 -5.33 57.80 1.01
C VAL A 137 -4.15 57.11 1.68
N LYS A 138 -3.28 57.86 2.36
CA LYS A 138 -2.15 57.31 3.11
C LYS A 138 -2.61 56.40 4.26
N SER A 139 -3.64 56.80 5.00
CA SER A 139 -4.24 55.98 6.06
C SER A 139 -4.83 54.69 5.49
N LYS A 140 -5.60 54.77 4.40
CA LYS A 140 -6.18 53.58 3.75
C LYS A 140 -5.13 52.64 3.19
N TYR A 141 -4.05 53.18 2.62
CA TYR A 141 -2.92 52.37 2.18
C TYR A 141 -2.30 51.59 3.34
N ASN A 142 -2.08 52.25 4.49
CA ASN A 142 -1.55 51.59 5.68
C ASN A 142 -2.50 50.52 6.24
N ASP A 143 -3.81 50.78 6.23
CA ASP A 143 -4.83 49.78 6.63
C ASP A 143 -4.78 48.55 5.73
N VAL A 144 -4.72 48.74 4.40
CA VAL A 144 -4.63 47.63 3.44
C VAL A 144 -3.33 46.87 3.62
N LYS A 145 -2.20 47.58 3.81
CA LYS A 145 -0.89 46.96 4.03
C LYS A 145 -0.85 46.11 5.30
N SER A 146 -1.43 46.59 6.41
CA SER A 146 -1.49 45.83 7.66
C SER A 146 -2.38 44.59 7.53
N LYS A 147 -3.54 44.71 6.88
CA LYS A 147 -4.42 43.57 6.60
C LYS A 147 -3.77 42.53 5.69
N ALA A 148 -3.06 42.96 4.65
CA ALA A 148 -2.33 42.05 3.76
C ALA A 148 -1.24 41.27 4.52
N SER A 149 -0.45 41.96 5.35
CA SER A 149 0.58 41.31 6.16
C SER A 149 -0.01 40.34 7.19
N GLN A 150 -1.18 40.64 7.75
CA GLN A 150 -1.88 39.73 8.66
C GLN A 150 -2.39 38.48 7.92
N ALA A 151 -3.00 38.66 6.74
CA ALA A 151 -3.48 37.54 5.93
C ALA A 151 -2.35 36.59 5.50
N GLU A 152 -1.16 37.12 5.19
CA GLU A 152 0.03 36.29 4.91
C GLU A 152 0.47 35.46 6.11
N LYS A 153 0.47 36.04 7.32
CA LYS A 153 0.78 35.30 8.56
C LYS A 153 -0.24 34.21 8.85
N ASP A 154 -1.52 34.51 8.68
CA ASP A 154 -2.60 33.55 8.90
C ASP A 154 -2.52 32.39 7.88
N ALA A 155 -2.19 32.67 6.62
CA ALA A 155 -1.97 31.66 5.59
C ALA A 155 -0.77 30.75 5.90
N ALA A 156 0.35 31.32 6.34
CA ALA A 156 1.54 30.55 6.72
C ALA A 156 1.26 29.63 7.94
N ASN A 157 0.53 30.14 8.94
CA ASN A 157 0.14 29.36 10.12
C ASN A 157 -0.83 28.22 9.76
N ALA A 158 -1.76 28.45 8.83
CA ALA A 158 -2.68 27.41 8.37
C ALA A 158 -1.95 26.27 7.64
N SER A 159 -0.98 26.59 6.78
CA SER A 159 -0.18 25.57 6.09
C SER A 159 0.69 24.75 7.06
N ASP A 160 1.28 25.39 8.06
CA ASP A 160 2.09 24.71 9.08
C ASP A 160 1.25 23.80 9.97
N SER A 161 0.03 24.22 10.32
CA SER A 161 -0.92 23.40 11.09
C SER A 161 -1.34 22.15 10.33
N GLN A 162 -1.69 22.27 9.04
CA GLN A 162 -2.03 21.13 8.20
C GLN A 162 -0.85 20.15 8.03
N TYR A 163 0.37 20.67 7.84
CA TYR A 163 1.56 19.82 7.75
C TYR A 163 1.81 19.04 9.03
N ARG A 164 1.67 19.68 10.20
CA ARG A 164 1.82 19.02 11.51
C ARG A 164 0.80 17.92 11.73
N LEU A 165 -0.49 18.18 11.43
CA LEU A 165 -1.55 17.19 11.54
C LEU A 165 -1.28 15.98 10.65
N LYS A 166 -0.98 16.21 9.38
CA LYS A 166 -0.69 15.14 8.42
C LYS A 166 0.58 14.36 8.77
N SER A 167 1.61 15.04 9.30
CA SER A 167 2.82 14.39 9.80
C SER A 167 2.53 13.48 11.00
N MET A 168 1.63 13.91 11.90
CA MET A 168 1.22 13.09 13.06
C MET A 168 0.38 11.89 12.64
N GLU A 169 -0.54 12.04 11.68
CA GLU A 169 -1.31 10.93 11.11
C GLU A 169 -0.40 9.88 10.47
N LEU A 170 0.55 10.31 9.64
CA LEU A 170 1.53 9.40 9.03
C LEU A 170 2.39 8.69 10.07
N LYS A 171 2.81 9.38 11.15
CA LYS A 171 3.53 8.74 12.25
C LYS A 171 2.70 7.64 12.94
N LYS A 172 1.41 7.88 13.18
CA LYS A 172 0.50 6.88 13.77
C LYS A 172 0.32 5.68 12.82
N GLU A 173 0.20 5.93 11.53
CA GLU A 173 0.05 4.87 10.53
C GLU A 173 1.31 4.00 10.43
N VAL A 174 2.50 4.63 10.41
CA VAL A 174 3.79 3.91 10.45
C VAL A 174 3.93 3.09 11.73
N GLN A 175 3.51 3.63 12.88
CA GLN A 175 3.53 2.89 14.14
C GLN A 175 2.62 1.66 14.08
N LYS A 176 1.39 1.82 13.57
CA LYS A 176 0.44 0.72 13.40
C LYS A 176 0.98 -0.39 12.49
N ILE A 177 1.54 -0.03 11.33
CA ILE A 177 2.17 -0.99 10.40
C ILE A 177 3.33 -1.73 11.08
N THR A 178 4.09 -1.03 11.93
CA THR A 178 5.21 -1.62 12.66
C THR A 178 4.72 -2.63 13.70
N GLU A 179 3.68 -2.30 14.46
CA GLU A 179 3.04 -3.22 15.41
C GLU A 179 2.45 -4.46 14.72
N GLU A 180 1.77 -4.28 13.59
CA GLU A 180 1.24 -5.37 12.76
C GLU A 180 2.36 -6.29 12.23
N LYS A 181 3.48 -5.71 11.80
CA LYS A 181 4.66 -6.48 11.38
C LYS A 181 5.22 -7.35 12.51
N TYR A 182 5.32 -6.81 13.73
CA TYR A 182 5.80 -7.58 14.88
C TYR A 182 4.83 -8.71 15.24
N LYS A 183 3.52 -8.45 15.21
CA LYS A 183 2.51 -9.49 15.44
C LYS A 183 2.58 -10.61 14.40
N LEU A 184 2.73 -10.27 13.12
CA LEU A 184 2.89 -11.25 12.05
C LEU A 184 4.15 -12.10 12.22
N ALA A 185 5.25 -11.49 12.66
CA ALA A 185 6.49 -12.19 12.94
C ALA A 185 6.34 -13.18 14.12
N GLU A 186 5.60 -12.79 15.15
CA GLU A 186 5.25 -13.66 16.27
C GLU A 186 4.39 -14.85 15.83
N ASP A 187 3.32 -14.59 15.06
CA ASP A 187 2.44 -15.64 14.51
C ASP A 187 3.22 -16.63 13.63
N CYS A 188 4.12 -16.14 12.77
CA CYS A 188 5.02 -16.98 11.98
C CYS A 188 5.95 -17.83 12.85
N SER A 189 6.48 -17.27 13.94
CA SER A 189 7.30 -18.01 14.90
C SER A 189 6.50 -19.14 15.58
N GLN A 190 5.27 -18.84 16.02
CA GLN A 190 4.38 -19.84 16.63
C GLN A 190 4.00 -20.95 15.64
N LEU A 191 3.69 -20.60 14.38
CA LEU A 191 3.41 -21.58 13.33
C LEU A 191 4.60 -22.48 13.05
N LYS A 192 5.82 -21.94 13.04
CA LYS A 192 7.05 -22.73 12.88
C LYS A 192 7.22 -23.74 14.02
N VAL A 193 6.94 -23.35 15.26
CA VAL A 193 6.97 -24.26 16.42
C VAL A 193 5.92 -25.36 16.28
N LYS A 194 4.68 -25.02 15.93
CA LYS A 194 3.60 -26.01 15.69
C LYS A 194 3.94 -26.99 14.57
N LEU A 195 4.55 -26.51 13.48
CA LEU A 195 5.00 -27.36 12.39
C LEU A 195 6.09 -28.34 12.84
N LEU A 196 7.08 -27.86 13.60
CA LEU A 196 8.14 -28.72 14.14
C LEU A 196 7.56 -29.80 15.07
N GLN A 197 6.60 -29.44 15.92
CA GLN A 197 5.91 -30.39 16.80
C GLN A 197 5.13 -31.44 15.98
N ALA A 198 4.40 -31.04 14.94
CA ALA A 198 3.68 -31.95 14.05
C ALA A 198 4.62 -32.92 13.31
N LEU A 199 5.79 -32.43 12.86
CA LEU A 199 6.81 -33.27 12.24
C LEU A 199 7.39 -34.30 13.22
N GLN A 200 7.60 -33.91 14.48
CA GLN A 200 8.04 -34.84 15.53
C GLN A 200 6.98 -35.91 15.83
N MET A 201 5.71 -35.52 15.93
CA MET A 201 4.60 -36.47 16.12
C MET A 201 4.48 -37.46 14.95
N ASN A 202 4.56 -36.97 13.70
CA ASN A 202 4.54 -37.83 12.51
C ASN A 202 5.73 -38.79 12.49
N LYS A 203 6.91 -38.35 12.92
CA LYS A 203 8.08 -39.23 13.04
C LYS A 203 7.84 -40.35 14.06
N ALA A 204 7.33 -40.02 15.24
CA ALA A 204 7.00 -41.00 16.27
C ALA A 204 5.95 -42.01 15.79
N GLN A 205 4.92 -41.55 15.08
CA GLN A 205 3.88 -42.43 14.52
C GLN A 205 4.44 -43.37 13.45
N ARG A 206 5.38 -42.93 12.61
CA ARG A 206 6.06 -43.82 11.65
C ARG A 206 6.86 -44.90 12.34
N GLU A 207 7.60 -44.56 13.40
CA GLU A 207 8.35 -45.54 14.20
C GLU A 207 7.43 -46.56 14.89
N GLU A 208 6.23 -46.15 15.33
CA GLU A 208 5.21 -47.04 15.88
C GLU A 208 4.59 -47.96 14.82
N ASN A 209 4.30 -47.42 13.63
CA ASN A 209 3.83 -48.21 12.49
C ASN A 209 4.87 -49.25 12.05
N ASP A 210 6.16 -48.90 12.05
CA ASP A 210 7.25 -49.83 11.73
C ASP A 210 7.35 -50.97 12.78
N LYS A 211 7.16 -50.65 14.06
CA LYS A 211 7.10 -51.65 15.14
C LYS A 211 5.90 -52.59 14.95
N SER A 212 4.73 -52.03 14.67
CA SER A 212 3.50 -52.78 14.42
C SER A 212 3.62 -53.66 13.18
N GLY A 213 4.22 -53.15 12.10
CA GLY A 213 4.51 -53.92 10.88
C GLY A 213 5.46 -55.09 11.14
N LYS A 214 6.50 -54.90 11.96
CA LYS A 214 7.40 -56.00 12.39
C LYS A 214 6.66 -57.05 13.22
N GLN A 215 5.75 -56.65 14.10
CA GLN A 215 4.94 -57.58 14.89
C GLN A 215 3.97 -58.37 13.99
N MET A 216 3.30 -57.68 13.06
CA MET A 216 2.40 -58.30 12.10
C MET A 216 3.14 -59.33 11.23
N LYS A 217 4.34 -59.00 10.75
CA LYS A 217 5.19 -59.94 10.01
C LYS A 217 5.49 -61.19 10.83
N LYS A 218 5.89 -61.06 12.10
CA LYS A 218 6.12 -62.21 13.00
C LYS A 218 4.87 -63.08 13.19
N LEU A 219 3.69 -62.47 13.21
CA LEU A 219 2.43 -63.22 13.31
C LEU A 219 2.14 -63.98 12.02
N PHE A 220 2.39 -63.39 10.85
CA PHE A 220 2.27 -64.09 9.56
C PHE A 220 3.27 -65.24 9.45
N ASP A 221 4.55 -65.01 9.76
CA ASP A 221 5.57 -66.07 9.75
C ASP A 221 5.15 -67.25 10.66
N ARG A 222 4.55 -66.97 11.82
CA ARG A 222 4.03 -67.98 12.74
C ARG A 222 2.78 -68.69 12.21
N LEU A 223 1.90 -68.00 11.49
CA LEU A 223 0.74 -68.62 10.85
C LEU A 223 1.20 -69.60 9.77
N ASP A 224 2.15 -69.21 8.93
CA ASP A 224 2.74 -70.08 7.90
C ASP A 224 3.40 -71.33 8.53
N GLU A 225 4.10 -71.17 9.66
CA GLU A 225 4.66 -72.30 10.41
C GLU A 225 3.58 -73.25 10.95
N LEU A 226 2.46 -72.71 11.44
CA LEU A 226 1.35 -73.52 11.95
C LEU A 226 0.59 -74.23 10.82
N GLU A 227 0.42 -73.57 9.67
CA GLU A 227 -0.19 -74.15 8.47
C GLU A 227 0.64 -75.34 7.96
N LYS A 228 1.97 -75.18 7.87
CA LYS A 228 2.88 -76.30 7.53
C LYS A 228 2.78 -77.47 8.50
N LYS A 229 2.72 -77.21 9.81
CA LYS A 229 2.55 -78.27 10.82
C LYS A 229 1.20 -78.98 10.69
N GLU A 230 0.17 -78.26 10.30
CA GLU A 230 -1.15 -78.85 10.06
C GLU A 230 -1.15 -79.71 8.80
N GLU A 231 -0.49 -79.28 7.73
CA GLU A 231 -0.28 -80.09 6.52
C GLU A 231 0.51 -81.37 6.83
N GLU A 232 1.59 -81.28 7.62
CA GLU A 232 2.36 -82.43 8.09
C GLU A 232 1.50 -83.41 8.91
N ARG A 233 0.62 -82.90 9.78
CA ARG A 233 -0.34 -83.73 10.52
C ARG A 233 -1.32 -84.45 9.61
N ARG A 234 -1.90 -83.74 8.63
CA ARG A 234 -2.81 -84.37 7.64
C ARG A 234 -2.12 -85.50 6.87
N TYR A 235 -0.86 -85.27 6.48
CA TYR A 235 -0.07 -86.29 5.80
C TYR A 235 0.21 -87.51 6.70
N GLN A 236 0.49 -87.30 7.99
CA GLN A 236 0.64 -88.39 8.97
C GLN A 236 -0.68 -89.16 9.16
N ASP A 237 -1.81 -88.45 9.26
CA ASP A 237 -3.14 -89.06 9.38
C ASP A 237 -3.53 -89.86 8.12
N ASP A 238 -3.10 -89.42 6.93
CA ASP A 238 -3.27 -90.16 5.67
C ASP A 238 -2.44 -91.46 5.68
N ILE A 239 -1.16 -91.41 6.06
CA ILE A 239 -0.30 -92.60 6.19
C ILE A 239 -0.88 -93.58 7.22
N GLN A 240 -1.36 -93.06 8.36
CA GLN A 240 -1.94 -93.91 9.40
C GLN A 240 -3.20 -94.62 8.90
N ARG A 241 -4.07 -93.92 8.17
CA ARG A 241 -5.24 -94.54 7.51
C ARG A 241 -4.83 -95.61 6.50
N GLU A 242 -3.81 -95.38 5.68
CA GLU A 242 -3.31 -96.39 4.74
C GLU A 242 -2.77 -97.64 5.46
N LEU A 243 -2.10 -97.48 6.61
CA LEU A 243 -1.62 -98.59 7.43
C LEU A 243 -2.77 -99.38 8.09
N GLU A 244 -3.79 -98.68 8.61
CA GLU A 244 -5.00 -99.29 9.17
C GLU A 244 -5.78 -100.07 8.09
N ASP A 245 -5.91 -99.51 6.88
CA ASP A 245 -6.51 -100.16 5.72
C ASP A 245 -5.70 -101.39 5.26
N ALA A 246 -4.36 -101.32 5.30
CA ALA A 246 -3.51 -102.45 4.95
C ALA A 246 -3.62 -103.58 5.98
N LEU A 247 -3.65 -103.25 7.27
CA LEU A 247 -3.80 -104.22 8.35
C LEU A 247 -5.17 -104.91 8.32
N THR A 248 -6.24 -104.15 8.06
CA THR A 248 -7.59 -104.71 7.90
C THR A 248 -7.66 -105.64 6.70
N ARG A 249 -7.10 -105.27 5.54
CA ARG A 249 -6.98 -106.18 4.38
C ARG A 249 -6.18 -107.44 4.70
N GLU A 250 -5.08 -107.33 5.45
CA GLU A 250 -4.30 -108.48 5.87
C GLU A 250 -5.11 -109.42 6.77
N GLN A 251 -5.85 -108.87 7.75
CA GLN A 251 -6.75 -109.65 8.61
C GLN A 251 -7.88 -110.30 7.82
N GLU A 252 -8.49 -109.60 6.86
CA GLU A 252 -9.49 -110.14 5.96
C GLU A 252 -8.92 -111.28 5.11
N LEU A 253 -7.70 -111.15 4.58
CA LEU A 253 -7.01 -112.22 3.84
C LEU A 253 -6.67 -113.42 4.74
N GLN A 254 -6.27 -113.20 5.98
CA GLN A 254 -6.03 -114.29 6.94
C GLN A 254 -7.34 -114.99 7.31
N ALA A 255 -8.42 -114.24 7.54
CA ALA A 255 -9.75 -114.79 7.79
C ALA A 255 -10.28 -115.56 6.57
N ALA A 256 -10.05 -115.04 5.35
CA ALA A 256 -10.36 -115.73 4.10
C ALA A 256 -9.55 -117.01 3.96
N ALA A 257 -8.24 -117.01 4.26
CA ALA A 257 -7.41 -118.21 4.21
C ALA A 257 -7.80 -119.26 5.28
N GLN A 258 -8.23 -118.82 6.47
CA GLN A 258 -8.78 -119.73 7.49
C GLN A 258 -10.13 -120.30 7.06
N ASN A 259 -11.02 -119.46 6.51
CA ASN A 259 -12.28 -119.92 5.93
C ASN A 259 -12.03 -120.85 4.75
N ASP A 260 -11.05 -120.59 3.90
CA ASP A 260 -10.63 -121.46 2.78
C ASP A 260 -10.03 -122.77 3.27
N SER A 261 -9.33 -122.77 4.41
CA SER A 261 -8.88 -124.01 5.06
C SER A 261 -10.04 -124.78 5.69
N ILE A 262 -11.06 -124.10 6.21
CA ILE A 262 -12.29 -124.72 6.73
C ILE A 262 -13.12 -125.28 5.57
N THR A 263 -13.28 -124.54 4.47
CA THR A 263 -13.97 -125.01 3.27
C THR A 263 -13.16 -126.08 2.55
N PHE A 264 -11.83 -126.09 2.60
CA PHE A 264 -11.01 -127.20 2.10
C PHE A 264 -11.20 -128.47 2.95
N ILE A 265 -11.33 -128.38 4.28
CA ILE A 265 -11.68 -129.52 5.14
C ILE A 265 -13.13 -129.97 4.88
N GLU A 266 -14.05 -129.05 4.69
CA GLU A 266 -15.44 -129.36 4.35
C GLU A 266 -15.59 -129.90 2.92
N GLU A 267 -14.79 -129.46 1.95
CA GLU A 267 -14.72 -129.96 0.56
C GLU A 267 -13.94 -131.26 0.46
N GLU A 268 -12.93 -131.52 1.29
CA GLU A 268 -12.28 -132.84 1.42
C GLU A 268 -13.25 -133.85 2.07
N ALA A 269 -14.08 -133.42 3.02
CA ALA A 269 -15.20 -134.20 3.54
C ALA A 269 -16.33 -134.38 2.49
N LYS A 270 -16.52 -133.41 1.58
CA LYS A 270 -17.51 -133.47 0.48
C LYS A 270 -17.01 -134.29 -0.73
N LEU A 271 -15.70 -134.34 -1.00
CA LEU A 271 -15.11 -135.13 -2.09
C LEU A 271 -15.14 -136.64 -1.82
N MET A 272 -15.32 -137.05 -0.56
CA MET A 272 -15.63 -138.43 -0.16
C MET A 272 -17.14 -138.76 -0.22
N SER A 273 -17.98 -137.81 -0.62
CA SER A 273 -19.44 -137.89 -0.54
C SER A 273 -20.14 -137.19 -1.71
N MET A 274 -20.32 -137.96 -2.81
CA MET A 274 -21.16 -137.68 -4.00
C MET A 274 -20.37 -137.01 -5.15
N TYR A 275 -20.15 -137.58 -6.35
CA TYR A 275 -21.01 -138.38 -7.24
C TYR A 275 -22.51 -138.17 -7.03
N SER A 276 -23.05 -137.10 -7.64
CA SER A 276 -24.23 -137.15 -8.53
C SER A 276 -24.71 -135.73 -8.85
N GLU A 277 -24.83 -135.44 -10.15
CA GLU A 277 -25.67 -134.39 -10.78
C GLU A 277 -27.16 -134.52 -10.32
N PRO A 278 -28.13 -133.60 -10.64
CA PRO A 278 -28.14 -132.61 -11.73
C PRO A 278 -28.88 -131.26 -11.45
N ASP A 279 -28.84 -130.39 -12.45
CA ASP A 279 -29.85 -129.44 -12.97
C ASP A 279 -30.82 -128.59 -12.10
N GLN A 280 -30.95 -127.34 -12.58
CA GLN A 280 -32.14 -126.49 -12.72
C GLN A 280 -32.62 -125.52 -11.61
N SER A 281 -32.64 -124.24 -12.06
CA SER A 281 -33.75 -123.28 -12.01
C SER A 281 -33.95 -122.35 -10.79
N GLY A 282 -34.29 -121.09 -11.10
CA GLY A 282 -35.36 -120.41 -10.37
C GLY A 282 -35.02 -119.09 -9.65
N ALA A 283 -35.20 -117.98 -10.37
CA ALA A 283 -35.94 -116.77 -9.97
C ALA A 283 -35.77 -116.12 -8.57
N LYS A 284 -35.46 -114.81 -8.56
CA LYS A 284 -36.32 -113.68 -8.07
C LYS A 284 -35.49 -112.38 -8.00
N GLU A 285 -35.94 -111.28 -8.62
CA GLU A 285 -36.86 -110.25 -8.05
C GLU A 285 -36.09 -109.40 -7.01
N VAL A 286 -35.80 -108.10 -7.19
CA VAL A 286 -36.67 -106.90 -7.09
C VAL A 286 -35.73 -105.71 -7.47
N ARG A 287 -35.95 -104.88 -8.50
CA ARG A 287 -36.89 -103.74 -8.67
C ARG A 287 -36.50 -102.45 -7.92
N PHE A 288 -36.62 -101.33 -8.67
CA PHE A 288 -36.83 -99.93 -8.25
C PHE A 288 -35.61 -99.11 -7.78
N LYS A 289 -35.51 -97.79 -8.02
CA LYS A 289 -36.41 -96.73 -8.55
C LYS A 289 -35.50 -95.53 -8.95
N LEU A 290 -35.79 -94.82 -10.07
CA LEU A 290 -36.28 -93.41 -10.14
C LEU A 290 -35.25 -92.36 -9.63
N ASP A 291 -35.07 -91.16 -10.19
CA ASP A 291 -35.69 -90.35 -11.25
C ASP A 291 -34.78 -89.10 -11.42
N THR A 292 -34.56 -88.54 -12.62
CA THR A 292 -35.22 -87.34 -13.21
C THR A 292 -35.32 -86.13 -12.25
N ASP A 293 -35.26 -84.86 -12.65
CA ASP A 293 -34.94 -84.08 -13.86
C ASP A 293 -35.00 -82.61 -13.39
N SER A 294 -34.79 -81.68 -14.34
CA SER A 294 -35.42 -80.35 -14.43
C SER A 294 -34.97 -79.25 -13.45
N GLU A 295 -34.36 -78.16 -13.93
CA GLU A 295 -34.93 -77.02 -14.68
C GLU A 295 -35.63 -75.99 -13.79
N GLU A 296 -35.26 -74.72 -14.06
CA GLU A 296 -36.10 -73.50 -13.92
C GLU A 296 -36.54 -73.11 -12.50
N ASP A 297 -36.91 -71.88 -12.17
CA ASP A 297 -36.75 -70.51 -12.67
C ASP A 297 -37.38 -69.65 -11.54
N ASP A 298 -37.00 -68.38 -11.47
CA ASP A 298 -37.70 -67.23 -10.89
C ASP A 298 -38.61 -67.29 -9.62
N SER A 299 -38.32 -66.29 -8.76
CA SER A 299 -39.28 -65.33 -8.15
C SER A 299 -39.74 -65.43 -6.68
N GLU A 300 -39.89 -64.22 -6.12
CA GLU A 300 -40.67 -63.74 -4.95
C GLU A 300 -40.15 -64.05 -3.53
N ASP A 301 -39.72 -63.03 -2.76
CA ASP A 301 -40.55 -62.11 -1.96
C ASP A 301 -41.44 -62.84 -0.93
N ILE A 302 -41.03 -62.81 0.34
CA ILE A 302 -41.92 -62.82 1.52
C ILE A 302 -41.14 -62.23 2.71
N THR A 303 -41.72 -61.16 3.22
CA THR A 303 -41.50 -60.55 4.54
C THR A 303 -42.04 -61.46 5.65
N ARG A 304 -41.21 -61.84 6.64
CA ARG A 304 -41.68 -62.27 7.97
C ARG A 304 -40.71 -61.89 9.10
N GLU A 305 -41.31 -61.36 10.17
CA GLU A 305 -40.73 -60.96 11.46
C GLU A 305 -40.01 -62.11 12.20
N PRO A 306 -39.04 -61.79 13.09
CA PRO A 306 -38.41 -62.78 13.94
C PRO A 306 -39.26 -63.07 15.19
N GLN A 307 -39.74 -64.31 15.31
CA GLN A 307 -40.16 -64.89 16.59
C GLN A 307 -38.94 -65.35 17.40
N LYS A 308 -39.02 -65.10 18.70
CA LYS A 308 -37.99 -65.28 19.72
C LYS A 308 -38.01 -66.74 20.25
N PRO A 309 -36.92 -67.52 20.17
CA PRO A 309 -36.83 -68.78 20.90
C PRO A 309 -36.17 -68.56 22.27
N SER A 310 -36.88 -68.99 23.30
CA SER A 310 -36.41 -69.14 24.67
C SER A 310 -35.41 -70.30 24.76
N ILE A 311 -34.14 -70.00 25.02
CA ILE A 311 -33.07 -70.99 25.19
C ILE A 311 -33.02 -71.45 26.66
N LYS A 312 -33.23 -72.75 26.89
CA LYS A 312 -32.67 -73.47 28.05
C LYS A 312 -31.27 -73.99 27.65
N PRO A 313 -30.28 -74.04 28.57
CA PRO A 313 -28.92 -74.38 28.21
C PRO A 313 -28.75 -75.91 28.12
N ASN A 314 -28.40 -76.40 26.94
CA ASN A 314 -27.88 -77.76 26.74
C ASN A 314 -26.45 -77.67 26.19
N ASN A 315 -25.60 -78.54 26.71
CA ASN A 315 -24.15 -78.40 26.80
C ASN A 315 -23.38 -78.89 25.55
N ASP A 316 -23.94 -78.75 24.35
CA ASP A 316 -23.33 -79.17 23.08
C ASP A 316 -23.02 -77.98 22.15
N GLN A 317 -22.45 -76.91 22.72
CA GLN A 317 -22.37 -75.58 22.08
C GLN A 317 -21.00 -75.25 21.45
N SER A 318 -20.15 -76.25 21.18
CA SER A 318 -18.79 -76.00 20.66
C SER A 318 -18.67 -76.13 19.14
N GLN A 319 -19.61 -76.80 18.45
CA GLN A 319 -19.59 -76.90 16.97
C GLN A 319 -20.60 -75.97 16.27
N LEU A 320 -21.66 -75.54 16.97
CA LEU A 320 -22.64 -74.59 16.40
C LEU A 320 -22.12 -73.14 16.30
N THR A 321 -21.08 -72.79 17.07
CA THR A 321 -20.51 -71.43 17.13
C THR A 321 -19.69 -71.08 15.90
N SER A 322 -19.01 -72.05 15.27
CA SER A 322 -18.21 -71.80 14.06
C SER A 322 -19.11 -71.47 12.85
N HIS A 323 -20.23 -72.20 12.69
CA HIS A 323 -21.15 -71.98 11.58
C HIS A 323 -21.93 -70.66 11.71
N GLN A 324 -22.28 -70.25 12.93
CA GLN A 324 -22.88 -68.94 13.20
C GLN A 324 -21.88 -67.80 13.03
N ALA A 325 -20.60 -67.99 13.41
CA ALA A 325 -19.54 -67.00 13.16
C ALA A 325 -19.30 -66.79 11.65
N LEU A 326 -19.28 -67.87 10.87
CA LEU A 326 -19.17 -67.80 9.40
C LEU A 326 -20.37 -67.11 8.75
N GLN A 327 -21.59 -67.26 9.29
CA GLN A 327 -22.76 -66.52 8.81
C GLN A 327 -22.75 -65.02 9.22
N GLN A 328 -22.08 -64.65 10.32
CA GLN A 328 -21.99 -63.26 10.75
C GLN A 328 -20.86 -62.47 10.07
N CYS A 329 -19.81 -63.14 9.60
CA CYS A 329 -18.68 -62.50 8.90
C CYS A 329 -19.12 -61.61 7.72
N PRO A 330 -19.98 -62.06 6.78
CA PRO A 330 -20.46 -61.23 5.68
C PRO A 330 -21.17 -59.95 6.15
N LEU A 331 -21.95 -60.03 7.25
CA LEU A 331 -22.66 -58.88 7.80
C LEU A 331 -21.71 -57.87 8.46
N ILE A 332 -20.67 -58.35 9.16
CA ILE A 332 -19.65 -57.49 9.77
C ILE A 332 -18.84 -56.77 8.69
N ILE A 333 -18.42 -57.50 7.64
CA ILE A 333 -17.69 -56.93 6.50
C ILE A 333 -18.57 -55.91 5.78
N ARG A 334 -19.86 -56.20 5.57
CA ARG A 334 -20.81 -55.25 4.94
C ARG A 334 -20.95 -53.96 5.76
N LYS A 335 -21.11 -54.07 7.09
CA LYS A 335 -21.16 -52.91 7.99
C LYS A 335 -19.86 -52.09 7.97
N GLN A 336 -18.70 -52.75 7.94
CA GLN A 336 -17.42 -52.06 7.81
C GLN A 336 -17.28 -51.37 6.46
N LEU A 337 -17.69 -52.01 5.35
CA LEU A 337 -17.70 -51.39 4.03
C LEU A 337 -18.65 -50.20 3.96
N GLU A 338 -19.82 -50.26 4.59
CA GLU A 338 -20.75 -49.14 4.68
C GLU A 338 -20.15 -47.98 5.51
N LEU A 339 -19.51 -48.27 6.64
CA LEU A 339 -18.81 -47.26 7.44
C LEU A 339 -17.70 -46.57 6.64
N TYR A 340 -16.85 -47.35 5.95
CA TYR A 340 -15.80 -46.78 5.10
C TYR A 340 -16.37 -46.01 3.91
N SER A 341 -17.45 -46.50 3.29
CA SER A 341 -18.13 -45.78 2.21
C SER A 341 -18.66 -44.42 2.66
N ASN A 342 -19.29 -44.37 3.84
CA ASN A 342 -19.77 -43.13 4.43
C ASN A 342 -18.62 -42.19 4.79
N GLN A 343 -17.54 -42.71 5.38
CA GLN A 343 -16.35 -41.92 5.69
C GLN A 343 -15.69 -41.34 4.43
N ILE A 344 -15.62 -42.11 3.34
CA ILE A 344 -15.11 -41.63 2.04
C ILE A 344 -16.02 -40.52 1.50
N LYS A 345 -17.34 -40.67 1.58
CA LYS A 345 -18.29 -39.61 1.17
C LYS A 345 -18.12 -38.33 1.97
N ASP A 346 -17.99 -38.44 3.29
CA ASP A 346 -17.81 -37.28 4.17
C ASP A 346 -16.48 -36.57 3.88
N LEU A 347 -15.38 -37.32 3.73
CA LEU A 347 -14.09 -36.75 3.36
C LEU A 347 -14.11 -36.09 1.98
N THR A 348 -14.82 -36.69 1.02
CA THR A 348 -15.00 -36.12 -0.32
C THR A 348 -15.78 -34.80 -0.27
N ASN A 349 -16.82 -34.73 0.56
CA ASN A 349 -17.59 -33.51 0.77
C ASN A 349 -16.74 -32.42 1.44
N GLN A 350 -15.95 -32.77 2.46
CA GLN A 350 -15.02 -31.85 3.11
C GLN A 350 -13.98 -31.31 2.13
N LEU A 351 -13.43 -32.16 1.25
CA LEU A 351 -12.48 -31.74 0.22
C LEU A 351 -13.10 -30.72 -0.74
N LYS A 352 -14.31 -31.00 -1.26
CA LYS A 352 -15.05 -30.06 -2.13
C LYS A 352 -15.32 -28.72 -1.46
N GLU A 353 -15.66 -28.72 -0.17
CA GLU A 353 -15.88 -27.49 0.60
C GLU A 353 -14.58 -26.68 0.75
N GLN A 354 -13.45 -27.33 1.01
CA GLN A 354 -12.14 -26.68 1.10
C GLN A 354 -11.68 -26.12 -0.24
N GLU A 355 -11.87 -26.86 -1.34
CA GLU A 355 -11.59 -26.36 -2.70
C GLU A 355 -12.41 -25.11 -3.03
N LEU A 356 -13.69 -25.08 -2.66
CA LEU A 356 -14.54 -23.92 -2.86
C LEU A 356 -14.09 -22.71 -2.01
N LYS A 357 -13.70 -22.93 -0.75
CA LYS A 357 -13.12 -21.90 0.12
C LYS A 357 -11.81 -21.34 -0.45
N LEU A 358 -10.96 -22.18 -1.02
CA LEU A 358 -9.72 -21.75 -1.66
C LEU A 358 -9.98 -20.92 -2.91
N ARG A 359 -10.90 -21.35 -3.79
CA ARG A 359 -11.29 -20.57 -4.99
C ARG A 359 -11.88 -19.21 -4.65
N LEU A 360 -12.68 -19.11 -3.59
CA LEU A 360 -13.22 -17.83 -3.13
C LEU A 360 -12.08 -16.90 -2.65
N ARG A 361 -11.11 -17.43 -1.90
CA ARG A 361 -9.93 -16.66 -1.47
C ARG A 361 -9.04 -16.23 -2.62
N GLU A 362 -8.87 -17.06 -3.65
CA GLU A 362 -8.12 -16.72 -4.86
C GLU A 362 -8.78 -15.55 -5.60
N ASN A 363 -10.10 -15.60 -5.79
CA ASN A 363 -10.86 -14.49 -6.36
C ASN A 363 -10.76 -13.20 -5.53
N ASP A 364 -10.78 -13.30 -4.20
CA ASP A 364 -10.60 -12.15 -3.31
C ASP A 364 -9.18 -11.59 -3.39
N PHE A 365 -8.16 -12.44 -3.51
CA PHE A 365 -6.77 -12.03 -3.68
C PHE A 365 -6.59 -11.26 -4.99
N ASP A 366 -7.08 -11.80 -6.10
CA ASP A 366 -7.01 -11.13 -7.41
C ASP A 366 -7.77 -9.80 -7.41
N ARG A 367 -8.91 -9.73 -6.72
CA ARG A 367 -9.68 -8.49 -6.57
C ARG A 367 -8.94 -7.45 -5.75
N VAL A 368 -8.36 -7.83 -4.62
CA VAL A 368 -7.57 -6.92 -3.76
C VAL A 368 -6.34 -6.43 -4.51
N HIS A 369 -5.61 -7.33 -5.16
CA HIS A 369 -4.43 -6.99 -5.95
C HIS A 369 -4.78 -6.08 -7.13
N GLY A 370 -5.90 -6.32 -7.81
CA GLY A 370 -6.40 -5.45 -8.87
C GLY A 370 -6.77 -4.04 -8.38
N LEU A 371 -7.32 -3.92 -7.17
CA LEU A 371 -7.60 -2.61 -6.54
C LEU A 371 -6.33 -1.87 -6.14
N GLU A 372 -5.32 -2.58 -5.62
CA GLU A 372 -4.01 -2.00 -5.31
C GLU A 372 -3.32 -1.48 -6.57
N LEU A 373 -3.26 -2.29 -7.63
CA LEU A 373 -2.69 -1.87 -8.93
C LEU A 373 -3.43 -0.66 -9.50
N LYS A 374 -4.76 -0.61 -9.40
CA LYS A 374 -5.55 0.54 -9.83
C LYS A 374 -5.21 1.81 -9.03
N LYS A 375 -5.03 1.68 -7.71
CA LYS A 375 -4.62 2.79 -6.83
C LYS A 375 -3.22 3.31 -7.22
N ASP A 376 -2.29 2.41 -7.48
CA ASP A 376 -0.93 2.76 -7.90
C ASP A 376 -0.90 3.45 -9.26
N LEU A 377 -1.67 2.95 -10.23
CA LEU A 377 -1.83 3.60 -11.53
C LEU A 377 -2.43 5.00 -11.42
N GLN A 378 -3.43 5.19 -10.54
CA GLN A 378 -4.01 6.51 -10.27
C GLN A 378 -2.98 7.46 -9.65
N ASN A 379 -2.23 7.02 -8.64
CA ASN A 379 -1.16 7.80 -8.02
C ASN A 379 -0.08 8.20 -9.04
N HIS A 380 0.29 7.27 -9.93
CA HIS A 380 1.27 7.52 -10.98
C HIS A 380 0.75 8.55 -12.00
N LYS A 381 -0.52 8.46 -12.39
CA LYS A 381 -1.19 9.46 -13.24
C LYS A 381 -1.16 10.85 -12.59
N GLU A 382 -1.57 10.98 -11.33
CA GLU A 382 -1.56 12.25 -10.60
C GLU A 382 -0.14 12.83 -10.44
N ARG A 383 0.88 11.97 -10.31
CA ARG A 383 2.28 12.40 -10.30
C ARG A 383 2.73 12.94 -11.64
N LEU A 384 2.39 12.27 -12.75
CA LEU A 384 2.71 12.74 -14.10
C LEU A 384 2.03 14.07 -14.42
N GLU A 385 0.76 14.24 -14.04
CA GLU A 385 0.03 15.50 -14.23
C GLU A 385 0.68 16.65 -13.45
N ARG A 386 1.13 16.40 -12.20
CA ARG A 386 1.88 17.39 -11.41
C ARG A 386 3.20 17.77 -12.06
N LEU A 387 3.98 16.80 -12.52
CA LEU A 387 5.25 17.04 -13.21
C LEU A 387 5.05 17.82 -14.51
N SER A 388 4.01 17.50 -15.28
CA SER A 388 3.67 18.21 -16.51
C SER A 388 3.31 19.67 -16.23
N LYS A 389 2.45 19.93 -15.23
CA LYS A 389 2.09 21.30 -14.80
C LYS A 389 3.32 22.09 -14.36
N GLN A 390 4.17 21.50 -13.54
CA GLN A 390 5.41 22.13 -13.08
C GLN A 390 6.33 22.48 -14.24
N ARG A 391 6.51 21.58 -15.21
CA ARG A 391 7.34 21.83 -16.40
C ARG A 391 6.81 23.00 -17.22
N ILE A 392 5.50 23.09 -17.41
CA ILE A 392 4.86 24.22 -18.12
C ILE A 392 5.08 25.53 -17.35
N GLU A 393 4.96 25.52 -16.02
CA GLU A 393 5.22 26.70 -15.19
C GLU A 393 6.69 27.14 -15.25
N ASP A 394 7.63 26.20 -15.26
CA ASP A 394 9.06 26.46 -15.38
C ASP A 394 9.42 27.03 -16.75
N GLU A 395 8.86 26.50 -17.83
CA GLU A 395 9.00 27.04 -19.19
C GLU A 395 8.41 28.46 -19.28
N ARG A 396 7.25 28.70 -18.67
CA ARG A 396 6.65 30.04 -18.58
C ARG A 396 7.54 31.02 -17.82
N ARG A 397 8.11 30.60 -16.68
CA ARG A 397 9.04 31.43 -15.89
C ARG A 397 10.31 31.74 -16.69
N LYS A 398 10.86 30.76 -17.40
CA LYS A 398 12.04 30.91 -18.26
C LYS A 398 11.77 31.90 -19.40
N LEU A 399 10.62 31.79 -20.06
CA LEU A 399 10.22 32.71 -21.13
C LEU A 399 10.02 34.15 -20.62
N MET A 400 9.35 34.31 -19.46
CA MET A 400 9.17 35.63 -18.85
C MET A 400 10.49 36.28 -18.46
N LYS A 401 11.42 35.49 -17.91
CA LYS A 401 12.77 35.96 -17.60
C LYS A 401 13.50 36.42 -18.87
N GLY A 402 13.49 35.61 -19.94
CA GLY A 402 14.09 35.99 -21.22
C GLY A 402 13.52 37.30 -21.79
N LYS A 403 12.20 37.48 -21.74
CA LYS A 403 11.55 38.74 -22.16
C LYS A 403 11.93 39.94 -21.29
N MET A 404 12.12 39.73 -19.99
CA MET A 404 12.59 40.80 -19.10
C MET A 404 14.04 41.18 -19.40
N ASP A 405 14.92 40.19 -19.57
CA ASP A 405 16.32 40.42 -19.92
C ASP A 405 16.44 41.16 -21.28
N GLU A 406 15.64 40.78 -22.28
CA GLU A 406 15.55 41.48 -23.58
C GLU A 406 15.05 42.93 -23.42
N PHE A 407 14.02 43.15 -22.59
CA PHE A 407 13.49 44.48 -22.32
C PHE A 407 14.51 45.38 -21.61
N GLU A 408 15.22 44.85 -20.61
CA GLU A 408 16.30 45.56 -19.92
C GLU A 408 17.42 45.93 -20.90
N GLY A 409 17.79 45.03 -21.82
CA GLY A 409 18.72 45.31 -22.92
C GLY A 409 18.26 46.50 -23.78
N MET A 410 17.01 46.47 -24.27
CA MET A 410 16.44 47.58 -25.05
C MET A 410 16.37 48.90 -24.27
N VAL A 411 16.11 48.87 -22.96
CA VAL A 411 16.11 50.07 -22.12
C VAL A 411 17.54 50.62 -21.97
N GLY A 412 18.53 49.75 -21.84
CA GLY A 412 19.95 50.09 -21.83
C GLY A 412 20.38 50.77 -23.13
N GLU A 413 20.11 50.15 -24.29
CA GLU A 413 20.43 50.71 -25.61
C GLU A 413 19.73 52.06 -25.82
N ASN A 414 18.44 52.17 -25.47
CA ASN A 414 17.72 53.45 -25.56
C ASN A 414 18.33 54.55 -24.69
N ARG A 415 18.90 54.19 -23.54
CA ARG A 415 19.61 55.14 -22.67
C ARG A 415 20.90 55.60 -23.32
N GLU A 416 21.70 54.68 -23.86
CA GLU A 416 22.95 54.99 -24.56
C GLU A 416 22.71 55.89 -25.78
N LEU A 417 21.71 55.57 -26.60
CA LEU A 417 21.31 56.38 -27.75
C LEU A 417 20.85 57.78 -27.33
N LYS A 418 20.11 57.92 -26.22
CA LYS A 418 19.74 59.24 -25.68
C LYS A 418 20.95 60.05 -25.25
N GLU A 419 21.92 59.42 -24.60
CA GLU A 419 23.18 60.06 -24.20
C GLU A 419 24.01 60.48 -25.42
N GLU A 420 24.06 59.65 -26.48
CA GLU A 420 24.73 59.96 -27.73
C GLU A 420 24.05 61.09 -28.52
N ILE A 421 22.72 61.08 -28.64
CA ILE A 421 21.95 62.19 -29.21
C ILE A 421 22.20 63.48 -28.41
N GLY A 422 22.27 63.40 -27.08
CA GLY A 422 22.63 64.53 -26.22
C GLY A 422 24.02 65.09 -26.53
N ARG A 423 25.02 64.22 -26.68
CA ARG A 423 26.39 64.59 -27.09
C ARG A 423 26.42 65.25 -28.47
N LEU A 424 25.73 64.68 -29.45
CA LEU A 424 25.64 65.24 -30.82
C LEU A 424 24.96 66.62 -30.84
N ARG A 425 23.87 66.81 -30.08
CA ARG A 425 23.21 68.12 -29.95
C ARG A 425 24.14 69.19 -29.39
N LEU A 426 24.91 68.86 -28.36
CA LEU A 426 25.90 69.77 -27.79
C LEU A 426 27.02 70.11 -28.79
N ALA A 427 27.46 69.14 -29.59
CA ALA A 427 28.45 69.36 -30.64
C ALA A 427 27.92 70.29 -31.75
N LEU A 428 26.69 70.06 -32.24
CA LEU A 428 26.03 70.93 -33.23
C LEU A 428 25.83 72.35 -32.71
N GLN A 429 25.44 72.53 -31.45
CA GLN A 429 25.28 73.85 -30.84
C GLN A 429 26.61 74.63 -30.77
N LYS A 430 27.74 73.94 -30.63
CA LYS A 430 29.08 74.56 -30.67
C LYS A 430 29.46 74.99 -32.09
N LEU A 431 29.14 74.19 -33.10
CA LEU A 431 29.41 74.51 -34.50
C LEU A 431 28.59 75.71 -35.00
N GLY A 432 27.30 75.82 -34.63
CA GLY A 432 26.45 76.94 -35.06
C GLY A 432 26.77 78.30 -34.42
N LYS A 433 27.77 78.38 -33.54
CA LYS A 433 28.26 79.64 -32.93
C LYS A 433 29.58 80.13 -33.53
N GLN A 434 30.16 79.37 -34.45
CA GLN A 434 31.26 79.79 -35.32
C GLN A 434 30.67 80.37 -36.60
#